data_AF-A0A1Y4LUX3-F1
#
_entry.id   AF-A0A1Y4LUX3-F1
#
_cell.length_a   1.000
_cell.length_b   1.000
_cell.length_c   1.000
_cell.angle_alpha   90.00
_cell.angle_beta   90.00
_cell.angle_gamma   90.00
#
_symmetry.space_group_name_H-M   'P 1'
#
loop_
_entity.id
_entity.type
_entity.pdbx_description
1 polymer ?
#
loop_
_entity_poly.entity_id
_entity_poly.type
_entity_poly.pdbx_seq_one_letter_code
_entity_poly.pdbx_strand_id
1 'polypeptide(L)'
;MNIKRAKQEITNTIKAYLARDAFGEYQIPPVRQRPILLMGPPGIGKTQIMEQIAAETGVGLIAYTITHHTRQSALGLPYIDHHTYDGQEYAVTSYTMSEILASVYDLMERTGVHEGILFLDEINCISETLTPMMLQFLQCKTFGNQKLPEGWVIVAAGNPPEYNKSVREFDVVTLDRVKRIDVQEDYQVWKEYAYQRGLHSAVISYLDIRPDNFYKIEAAADGLQFATARGWEDLSALLTTYEALDLPVDREVVGQYIQLPRIAKDFANYLELYRKYQRVYRVDEIVAGQWEAVRASEFAAAPFDEKLSVIGLILSRLSEHAHAAQRMDALTDALYADLTRVKGALTTAPVAKALTAIIEDRSKELESGRASGTLDTERKRRLQLEIAQLEQYLHAVEHENESDNDKAFDVLRTQFGAQTAKRAESVTTAGQSLDNAFAFLEQATGESQEMVLFATELTANPYTAWYIQNCGCEAYFRHNQALLFDDTRSKILDEIQKAKTNT
;
A
#
# COMPACT_ATOMS: atom_id res chain seq x y z
N MET A 1 -9.91 16.56 1.95
CA MET A 1 -8.79 16.02 2.74
C MET A 1 -8.03 15.00 1.91
N ASN A 2 -6.79 14.64 2.25
CA ASN A 2 -6.07 13.62 1.46
C ASN A 2 -6.52 12.18 1.80
N ILE A 3 -6.10 11.23 0.95
CA ILE A 3 -6.52 9.82 1.04
C ILE A 3 -6.02 9.12 2.32
N LYS A 4 -4.85 9.51 2.86
CA LYS A 4 -4.30 8.95 4.11
C LYS A 4 -5.16 9.31 5.32
N ARG A 5 -5.59 10.57 5.43
CA ARG A 5 -6.52 10.98 6.49
C ARG A 5 -7.89 10.32 6.32
N ALA A 6 -8.37 10.17 5.08
CA ALA A 6 -9.62 9.45 4.80
C ALA A 6 -9.55 7.99 5.25
N LYS A 7 -8.45 7.27 4.94
CA LYS A 7 -8.20 5.91 5.43
C LYS A 7 -8.31 5.84 6.97
N GLN A 8 -7.61 6.73 7.68
CA GLN A 8 -7.65 6.76 9.15
C GLN A 8 -9.06 7.00 9.70
N GLU A 9 -9.82 7.92 9.11
CA GLU A 9 -11.21 8.19 9.50
C GLU A 9 -12.11 6.96 9.30
N ILE A 10 -11.91 6.21 8.21
CA ILE A 10 -12.67 5.00 7.92
C ILE A 10 -12.28 3.90 8.91
N THR A 11 -10.99 3.67 9.15
CA THR A 11 -10.50 2.72 10.16
C THR A 11 -11.09 3.01 11.54
N ASN A 12 -11.08 4.28 11.97
CA ASN A 12 -11.65 4.70 13.25
C ASN A 12 -13.16 4.46 13.28
N THR A 13 -13.87 4.73 12.18
CA THR A 13 -15.32 4.52 12.07
C THR A 13 -15.66 3.04 12.15
N ILE A 14 -14.93 2.17 11.47
CA ILE A 14 -15.12 0.72 11.53
C ILE A 14 -14.89 0.21 12.95
N LYS A 15 -13.76 0.60 13.59
CA LYS A 15 -13.49 0.24 14.98
C LYS A 15 -14.61 0.69 15.92
N ALA A 16 -15.13 1.90 15.74
CA ALA A 16 -16.24 2.41 16.56
C ALA A 16 -17.57 1.68 16.29
N TYR A 17 -17.84 1.29 15.04
CA TYR A 17 -19.08 0.60 14.66
C TYR A 17 -19.07 -0.87 15.08
N LEU A 18 -17.90 -1.49 15.15
CA LEU A 18 -17.72 -2.88 15.58
C LEU A 18 -17.40 -3.01 17.08
N ALA A 19 -17.18 -1.89 17.78
CA ALA A 19 -16.97 -1.90 19.22
C ALA A 19 -18.20 -2.43 19.95
N ARG A 20 -17.98 -3.44 20.81
CA ARG A 20 -19.02 -4.04 21.64
C ARG A 20 -18.89 -3.60 23.09
N ASP A 21 -20.00 -3.62 23.82
CA ASP A 21 -20.01 -3.40 25.27
C ASP A 21 -19.74 -4.70 26.04
N ALA A 22 -19.82 -4.63 27.37
CA ALA A 22 -19.59 -5.79 28.24
C ALA A 22 -20.63 -6.92 28.08
N PHE A 23 -21.76 -6.65 27.41
CA PHE A 23 -22.83 -7.62 27.15
C PHE A 23 -22.73 -8.22 25.74
N GLY A 24 -21.76 -7.79 24.93
CA GLY A 24 -21.55 -8.27 23.57
C GLY A 24 -22.38 -7.54 22.50
N GLU A 25 -23.08 -6.47 22.88
CA GLU A 25 -23.90 -5.63 21.99
C GLU A 25 -23.06 -4.51 21.38
N TYR A 26 -23.37 -4.10 20.14
CA TYR A 26 -22.67 -2.98 19.51
C TYR A 26 -22.93 -1.67 20.26
N GLN A 27 -21.87 -0.96 20.64
CA GLN A 27 -21.97 0.34 21.33
C GLN A 27 -22.71 1.38 20.48
N ILE A 28 -22.53 1.31 19.16
CA ILE A 28 -23.33 2.05 18.19
C ILE A 28 -24.25 1.04 17.49
N PRO A 29 -25.55 1.05 17.76
CA PRO A 29 -26.47 0.06 17.18
C PRO A 29 -26.49 0.19 15.65
N PRO A 30 -26.68 -0.90 14.89
CA PRO A 30 -26.61 -0.91 13.42
C PRO A 30 -27.44 0.17 12.73
N VAL A 31 -28.60 0.53 13.28
CA VAL A 31 -29.49 1.59 12.77
C VAL A 31 -28.90 3.00 12.87
N ARG A 32 -27.92 3.23 13.75
CA ARG A 32 -27.20 4.52 13.92
C ARG A 32 -25.86 4.54 13.20
N GLN A 33 -25.46 3.43 12.59
CA GLN A 33 -24.23 3.33 11.81
C GLN A 33 -24.47 3.88 10.41
N ARG A 34 -24.10 5.14 10.18
CA ARG A 34 -24.21 5.80 8.88
C ARG A 34 -23.22 5.18 7.89
N PRO A 35 -23.63 4.86 6.64
CA PRO A 35 -22.69 4.49 5.59
C PRO A 35 -21.65 5.58 5.38
N ILE A 36 -20.45 5.19 5.00
CA ILE A 36 -19.40 6.14 4.64
C ILE A 36 -19.48 6.39 3.13
N LEU A 37 -19.47 7.65 2.70
CA LEU A 37 -19.44 8.03 1.29
C LEU A 37 -18.14 8.77 0.97
N LEU A 38 -17.26 8.15 0.19
CA LEU A 38 -16.03 8.74 -0.32
C LEU A 38 -16.28 9.43 -1.65
N MET A 39 -16.09 10.74 -1.70
CA MET A 39 -16.17 11.53 -2.91
C MET A 39 -14.77 12.00 -3.29
N GLY A 40 -14.26 11.65 -4.46
CA GLY A 40 -12.96 12.14 -4.90
C GLY A 40 -12.63 11.76 -6.34
N PRO A 41 -11.58 12.34 -6.93
CA PRO A 41 -11.17 12.07 -8.30
C PRO A 41 -10.95 10.57 -8.59
N PRO A 42 -11.09 10.12 -9.84
CA PRO A 42 -10.75 8.76 -10.22
C PRO A 42 -9.24 8.50 -10.07
N GLY A 43 -8.88 7.26 -9.73
CA GLY A 43 -7.47 6.83 -9.73
C GLY A 43 -6.62 7.27 -8.53
N ILE A 44 -7.19 7.83 -7.46
CA ILE A 44 -6.46 8.26 -6.25
C ILE A 44 -6.33 7.17 -5.16
N GLY A 45 -6.67 5.92 -5.46
CA GLY A 45 -6.55 4.80 -4.51
C GLY A 45 -7.74 4.54 -3.57
N LYS A 46 -8.95 5.03 -3.89
CA LYS A 46 -10.17 4.81 -3.07
C LYS A 46 -10.45 3.32 -2.79
N THR A 47 -10.33 2.47 -3.80
CA THR A 47 -10.52 1.01 -3.67
C THR A 47 -9.36 0.37 -2.89
N GLN A 48 -8.12 0.76 -3.19
CA GLN A 48 -6.91 0.22 -2.54
C GLN A 48 -6.89 0.49 -1.03
N ILE A 49 -7.38 1.66 -0.56
CA ILE A 49 -7.45 1.90 0.88
C ILE A 49 -8.45 0.98 1.58
N MET A 50 -9.48 0.46 0.90
CA MET A 50 -10.42 -0.48 1.51
C MET A 50 -9.74 -1.82 1.79
N GLU A 51 -8.92 -2.30 0.85
CA GLU A 51 -8.10 -3.50 1.01
C GLU A 51 -7.11 -3.33 2.17
N GLN A 52 -6.44 -2.17 2.24
CA GLN A 52 -5.52 -1.89 3.34
C GLN A 52 -6.21 -1.87 4.70
N ILE A 53 -7.40 -1.25 4.79
CA ILE A 53 -8.16 -1.20 6.04
C ILE A 53 -8.59 -2.61 6.45
N ALA A 54 -9.11 -3.41 5.52
CA ALA A 54 -9.51 -4.79 5.78
C ALA A 54 -8.35 -5.63 6.32
N ALA A 55 -7.16 -5.49 5.72
CA ALA A 55 -5.93 -6.14 6.18
C ALA A 55 -5.49 -5.67 7.58
N GLU A 56 -5.57 -4.37 7.86
CA GLU A 56 -5.15 -3.78 9.14
C GLU A 56 -6.12 -4.09 10.30
N THR A 57 -7.42 -4.18 10.02
CA THR A 57 -8.44 -4.42 11.06
C THR A 57 -8.87 -5.88 11.13
N GLY A 58 -8.46 -6.74 10.19
CA GLY A 58 -8.81 -8.15 10.14
C GLY A 58 -10.29 -8.42 9.80
N VAL A 59 -10.98 -7.45 9.20
CA VAL A 59 -12.38 -7.59 8.78
C VAL A 59 -12.44 -8.09 7.33
N GLY A 60 -13.51 -8.78 6.96
CA GLY A 60 -13.73 -9.21 5.58
C GLY A 60 -13.95 -8.02 4.63
N LEU A 61 -13.60 -8.17 3.36
CA LEU A 61 -13.87 -7.17 2.32
C LEU A 61 -14.62 -7.78 1.15
N ILE A 62 -15.74 -7.18 0.79
CA ILE A 62 -16.46 -7.44 -0.46
C ILE A 62 -16.55 -6.12 -1.22
N ALA A 63 -16.07 -6.10 -2.46
CA ALA A 63 -16.07 -4.91 -3.30
C ALA A 63 -16.89 -5.14 -4.57
N TYR A 64 -17.81 -4.23 -4.86
CA TYR A 64 -18.66 -4.25 -6.04
C TYR A 64 -18.62 -2.92 -6.77
N THR A 65 -18.52 -2.95 -8.10
CA THR A 65 -18.72 -1.78 -8.95
C THR A 65 -20.16 -1.78 -9.46
N ILE A 66 -21.01 -0.90 -8.93
CA ILE A 66 -22.47 -0.99 -9.14
C ILE A 66 -22.89 -0.71 -10.58
N THR A 67 -22.05 -0.01 -11.35
CA THR A 67 -22.30 0.27 -12.78
C THR A 67 -22.37 -0.99 -13.65
N HIS A 68 -21.78 -2.11 -13.21
CA HIS A 68 -21.85 -3.39 -13.92
C HIS A 68 -23.10 -4.22 -13.58
N HIS A 69 -23.90 -3.79 -12.61
CA HIS A 69 -25.05 -4.54 -12.13
C HIS A 69 -26.36 -4.05 -12.73
N THR A 70 -27.25 -5.00 -12.94
CA THR A 70 -28.64 -4.72 -13.29
C THR A 70 -29.50 -4.68 -12.03
N ARG A 71 -30.74 -4.22 -12.18
CA ARG A 71 -31.75 -4.34 -11.11
C ARG A 71 -31.90 -5.78 -10.61
N GLN A 72 -31.77 -6.75 -11.50
CA GLN A 72 -31.96 -8.17 -11.21
C GLN A 72 -30.78 -8.76 -10.43
N SER A 73 -29.54 -8.41 -10.75
CA SER A 73 -28.38 -8.88 -9.97
C SER A 73 -28.35 -8.26 -8.56
N ALA A 74 -28.78 -6.99 -8.43
CA ALA A 74 -28.80 -6.31 -7.14
C ALA A 74 -29.95 -6.76 -6.22
N LEU A 75 -31.16 -7.01 -6.74
CA LEU A 75 -32.31 -7.47 -5.93
C LEU A 75 -32.45 -8.99 -5.82
N GLY A 76 -31.95 -9.73 -6.81
CA GLY A 76 -32.38 -11.09 -7.09
C GLY A 76 -33.45 -11.15 -8.20
N LEU A 77 -33.73 -12.38 -8.64
CA LEU A 77 -34.71 -12.66 -9.67
C LEU A 77 -36.11 -12.82 -9.06
N PRO A 78 -37.15 -12.24 -9.67
CA PRO A 78 -38.51 -12.43 -9.21
C PRO A 78 -38.98 -13.86 -9.52
N TYR A 79 -39.68 -14.47 -8.57
CA TYR A 79 -40.38 -15.74 -8.76
C TYR A 79 -41.77 -15.68 -8.11
N ILE A 80 -42.66 -16.54 -8.58
CA ILE A 80 -44.01 -16.65 -8.04
C ILE A 80 -43.95 -17.53 -6.80
N ASP A 81 -44.45 -17.01 -5.70
CA ASP A 81 -44.59 -17.69 -4.41
C ASP A 81 -46.06 -17.70 -4.00
N HIS A 82 -46.48 -18.64 -3.16
CA HIS A 82 -47.88 -18.80 -2.78
C HIS A 82 -48.03 -18.64 -1.27
N HIS A 83 -48.71 -17.57 -0.85
CA HIS A 83 -48.90 -17.24 0.56
C HIS A 83 -50.38 -17.30 0.90
N THR A 84 -50.71 -17.80 2.09
CA THR A 84 -52.09 -17.81 2.59
C THR A 84 -52.35 -16.58 3.45
N TYR A 85 -53.26 -15.72 3.02
CA TYR A 85 -53.76 -14.58 3.79
C TYR A 85 -55.24 -14.76 4.07
N ASP A 86 -55.66 -14.63 5.33
CA ASP A 86 -57.05 -14.81 5.78
C ASP A 86 -57.71 -16.12 5.31
N GLY A 87 -56.93 -17.21 5.26
CA GLY A 87 -57.40 -18.53 4.84
C GLY A 87 -57.57 -18.72 3.33
N GLN A 88 -57.16 -17.73 2.51
CA GLN A 88 -57.14 -17.82 1.05
C GLN A 88 -55.70 -17.77 0.51
N GLU A 89 -55.41 -18.62 -0.47
CA GLU A 89 -54.12 -18.68 -1.14
C GLU A 89 -54.01 -17.62 -2.23
N TYR A 90 -52.93 -16.85 -2.20
CA TYR A 90 -52.62 -15.82 -3.18
C TYR A 90 -51.23 -16.07 -3.77
N ALA A 91 -51.13 -15.98 -5.09
CA ALA A 91 -49.85 -15.87 -5.77
C ALA A 91 -49.25 -14.48 -5.50
N VAL A 92 -48.10 -14.43 -4.85
CA VAL A 92 -47.34 -13.23 -4.54
C VAL A 92 -46.00 -13.24 -5.27
N THR A 93 -45.43 -12.04 -5.47
CA THR A 93 -44.09 -11.90 -6.05
C THR A 93 -43.04 -11.92 -4.93
N SER A 94 -42.14 -12.89 -4.98
CA SER A 94 -40.97 -13.02 -4.10
C SER A 94 -39.68 -12.84 -4.93
N TYR A 95 -38.56 -12.57 -4.26
CA TYR A 95 -37.25 -12.39 -4.90
C TYR A 95 -36.23 -13.37 -4.34
N THR A 96 -35.32 -13.88 -5.19
CA THR A 96 -34.17 -14.67 -4.74
C THR A 96 -33.18 -13.81 -3.95
N MET A 97 -32.18 -14.43 -3.33
CA MET A 97 -31.11 -13.69 -2.67
C MET A 97 -30.39 -12.76 -3.66
N SER A 98 -30.08 -11.54 -3.22
CA SER A 98 -29.19 -10.62 -3.94
C SER A 98 -27.81 -11.24 -4.09
N GLU A 99 -27.19 -11.15 -5.27
CA GLU A 99 -25.82 -11.62 -5.50
C GLU A 99 -24.82 -10.94 -4.54
N ILE A 100 -25.05 -9.64 -4.29
CA ILE A 100 -24.24 -8.84 -3.37
C ILE A 100 -24.33 -9.43 -1.96
N LEU A 101 -25.54 -9.70 -1.46
CA LEU A 101 -25.71 -10.27 -0.12
C LEU A 101 -25.25 -11.72 -0.05
N ALA A 102 -25.47 -12.52 -1.08
CA ALA A 102 -24.98 -13.89 -1.16
C ALA A 102 -23.46 -13.94 -0.99
N SER A 103 -22.72 -13.08 -1.69
CA SER A 103 -21.25 -13.04 -1.56
C SER A 103 -20.75 -12.67 -0.16
N VAL A 104 -21.53 -11.88 0.59
CA VAL A 104 -21.24 -11.55 1.99
C VAL A 104 -21.39 -12.80 2.86
N TYR A 105 -22.49 -13.54 2.71
CA TYR A 105 -22.70 -14.81 3.43
C TYR A 105 -21.67 -15.87 3.03
N ASP A 106 -21.38 -16.02 1.74
CA ASP A 106 -20.37 -16.97 1.24
C ASP A 106 -18.98 -16.67 1.82
N LEU A 107 -18.62 -15.38 1.95
CA LEU A 107 -17.35 -14.98 2.58
C LEU A 107 -17.34 -15.39 4.06
N MET A 108 -18.42 -15.12 4.79
CA MET A 108 -18.54 -15.48 6.20
C MET A 108 -18.43 -16.98 6.41
N GLU A 109 -19.13 -17.78 5.59
CA GLU A 109 -19.09 -19.24 5.67
C GLU A 109 -17.70 -19.81 5.33
N ARG A 110 -17.05 -19.30 4.28
CA ARG A 110 -15.75 -19.80 3.83
C ARG A 110 -14.60 -19.42 4.74
N THR A 111 -14.65 -18.23 5.35
CA THR A 111 -13.52 -17.66 6.11
C THR A 111 -13.72 -17.68 7.63
N GLY A 112 -14.96 -17.83 8.10
CA GLY A 112 -15.34 -17.66 9.51
C GLY A 112 -15.31 -16.20 9.99
N VAL A 113 -15.03 -15.24 9.11
CA VAL A 113 -14.98 -13.81 9.46
C VAL A 113 -16.39 -13.22 9.35
N HIS A 114 -16.97 -12.86 10.49
CA HIS A 114 -18.35 -12.38 10.57
C HIS A 114 -18.51 -10.86 10.51
N GLU A 115 -17.42 -10.10 10.58
CA GLU A 115 -17.40 -8.64 10.51
C GLU A 115 -16.69 -8.19 9.24
N GLY A 116 -17.21 -7.16 8.55
CA GLY A 116 -16.73 -6.84 7.21
C GLY A 116 -17.07 -5.45 6.68
N ILE A 117 -16.47 -5.13 5.53
CA ILE A 117 -16.73 -3.94 4.74
C ILE A 117 -17.39 -4.39 3.44
N LEU A 118 -18.57 -3.84 3.17
CA LEU A 118 -19.18 -3.89 1.84
C LEU A 118 -18.86 -2.59 1.11
N PHE A 119 -17.92 -2.65 0.19
CA PHE A 119 -17.48 -1.52 -0.62
C PHE A 119 -18.27 -1.43 -1.94
N LEU A 120 -18.93 -0.30 -2.16
CA LEU A 120 -19.73 -0.01 -3.36
C LEU A 120 -19.06 1.10 -4.16
N ASP A 121 -18.34 0.75 -5.22
CA ASP A 121 -17.67 1.71 -6.10
C ASP A 121 -18.62 2.26 -7.17
N GLU A 122 -18.33 3.48 -7.63
CA GLU A 122 -19.11 4.23 -8.62
C GLU A 122 -20.60 4.40 -8.27
N ILE A 123 -20.91 4.57 -6.98
CA ILE A 123 -22.30 4.60 -6.47
C ILE A 123 -23.16 5.72 -7.07
N ASN A 124 -22.54 6.77 -7.58
CA ASN A 124 -23.21 7.91 -8.18
C ASN A 124 -23.30 7.83 -9.72
N CYS A 125 -22.77 6.77 -10.33
CA CYS A 125 -22.91 6.47 -11.76
C CYS A 125 -24.01 5.42 -12.02
N ILE A 126 -24.80 5.07 -11.01
CA ILE A 126 -25.84 4.04 -11.10
C ILE A 126 -26.99 4.45 -12.02
N SER A 127 -27.63 3.46 -12.64
CA SER A 127 -28.80 3.69 -13.49
C SER A 127 -29.96 4.30 -12.69
N GLU A 128 -30.83 5.04 -13.39
CA GLU A 128 -32.04 5.62 -12.81
C GLU A 128 -32.92 4.59 -12.12
N THR A 129 -33.05 3.42 -12.75
CA THR A 129 -33.87 2.32 -12.24
C THR A 129 -33.33 1.68 -10.96
N LEU A 130 -32.04 1.84 -10.68
CA LEU A 130 -31.38 1.34 -9.47
C LEU A 130 -31.32 2.37 -8.35
N THR A 131 -31.40 3.66 -8.68
CA THR A 131 -31.19 4.76 -7.73
C THR A 131 -32.05 4.65 -6.46
N PRO A 132 -33.39 4.50 -6.53
CA PRO A 132 -34.23 4.47 -5.32
C PRO A 132 -33.87 3.32 -4.37
N MET A 133 -33.56 2.15 -4.95
CA MET A 133 -33.17 0.96 -4.19
C MET A 133 -31.81 1.13 -3.54
N MET A 134 -30.85 1.71 -4.25
CA MET A 134 -29.50 1.87 -3.74
C MET A 134 -29.46 2.90 -2.61
N LEU A 135 -30.26 3.96 -2.71
CA LEU A 135 -30.50 4.91 -1.63
C LEU A 135 -31.14 4.23 -0.42
N GLN A 136 -32.15 3.38 -0.63
CA GLN A 136 -32.73 2.58 0.44
C GLN A 136 -31.68 1.65 1.07
N PHE A 137 -30.83 1.01 0.28
CA PHE A 137 -29.80 0.12 0.78
C PHE A 137 -28.77 0.83 1.65
N LEU A 138 -28.28 1.99 1.20
CA LEU A 138 -27.39 2.84 2.00
C LEU A 138 -28.07 3.20 3.33
N GLN A 139 -29.34 3.62 3.31
CA GLN A 139 -30.00 4.15 4.50
C GLN A 139 -30.45 3.07 5.49
N CYS A 140 -30.96 1.95 4.97
CA CYS A 140 -31.61 0.92 5.77
C CYS A 140 -30.80 -0.38 5.87
N LYS A 141 -29.62 -0.46 5.24
CA LYS A 141 -28.81 -1.68 5.11
C LYS A 141 -29.63 -2.88 4.63
N THR A 142 -30.62 -2.65 3.75
CA THR A 142 -31.59 -3.65 3.31
C THR A 142 -31.78 -3.56 1.80
N PHE A 143 -31.60 -4.67 1.09
CA PHE A 143 -31.97 -4.82 -0.31
C PHE A 143 -33.32 -5.54 -0.40
N GLY A 144 -34.36 -4.85 -0.85
CA GLY A 144 -35.71 -5.41 -0.87
C GLY A 144 -36.16 -5.81 0.54
N ASN A 145 -36.34 -7.11 0.78
CA ASN A 145 -36.68 -7.68 2.08
C ASN A 145 -35.49 -8.33 2.82
N GLN A 146 -34.28 -8.28 2.24
CA GLN A 146 -33.08 -8.93 2.78
C GLN A 146 -32.17 -7.90 3.43
N LYS A 147 -31.77 -8.16 4.69
CA LYS A 147 -30.87 -7.29 5.44
C LYS A 147 -29.43 -7.69 5.25
N LEU A 148 -28.54 -6.69 5.21
CA LEU A 148 -27.12 -6.92 5.38
C LEU A 148 -26.88 -7.47 6.80
N PRO A 149 -26.04 -8.51 6.96
CA PRO A 149 -25.68 -9.05 8.27
C PRO A 149 -25.16 -7.96 9.22
N GLU A 150 -25.43 -8.12 10.51
CA GLU A 150 -24.79 -7.28 11.53
C GLU A 150 -23.27 -7.51 11.52
N GLY A 151 -22.51 -6.49 11.92
CA GLY A 151 -21.04 -6.52 11.81
C GLY A 151 -20.52 -6.09 10.43
N TRP A 152 -21.39 -5.77 9.48
CA TRP A 152 -21.00 -5.23 8.18
C TRP A 152 -21.24 -3.72 8.04
N VAL A 153 -20.19 -3.03 7.61
CA VAL A 153 -20.17 -1.58 7.38
C VAL A 153 -20.22 -1.30 5.88
N ILE A 154 -21.13 -0.43 5.45
CA ILE A 154 -21.20 -0.01 4.05
C ILE A 154 -20.27 1.18 3.83
N VAL A 155 -19.37 1.05 2.88
CA VAL A 155 -18.54 2.14 2.37
C VAL A 155 -18.82 2.29 0.89
N ALA A 156 -19.20 3.48 0.43
CA ALA A 156 -19.47 3.76 -0.96
C ALA A 156 -18.46 4.78 -1.50
N ALA A 157 -18.10 4.67 -2.77
CA ALA A 157 -17.24 5.63 -3.45
C ALA A 157 -17.93 6.20 -4.69
N GLY A 158 -17.75 7.51 -4.90
CA GLY A 158 -18.24 8.22 -6.07
C GLY A 158 -17.21 9.20 -6.60
N ASN A 159 -17.43 9.64 -7.84
CA ASN A 159 -16.58 10.64 -8.49
C ASN A 159 -17.33 11.99 -8.53
N PRO A 160 -16.66 13.12 -8.29
CA PRO A 160 -17.28 14.43 -8.49
C PRO A 160 -17.78 14.62 -9.93
N PRO A 161 -18.87 15.40 -10.16
CA PRO A 161 -19.49 15.56 -11.48
C PRO A 161 -18.55 16.08 -12.56
N GLU A 162 -17.55 16.87 -12.17
CA GLU A 162 -16.52 17.43 -13.07
C GLU A 162 -15.66 16.36 -13.77
N TYR A 163 -15.57 15.14 -13.23
CA TYR A 163 -14.75 14.06 -13.79
C TYR A 163 -15.53 13.04 -14.63
N ASN A 164 -16.85 12.97 -14.50
CA ASN A 164 -17.65 11.98 -15.22
C ASN A 164 -19.07 12.49 -15.50
N LYS A 165 -19.43 12.57 -16.78
CA LYS A 165 -20.73 13.10 -17.26
C LYS A 165 -21.94 12.24 -16.86
N SER A 166 -21.73 10.97 -16.52
CA SER A 166 -22.78 10.04 -16.08
C SER A 166 -23.09 10.14 -14.59
N VAL A 167 -22.35 10.99 -13.85
CA VAL A 167 -22.53 11.17 -12.41
C VAL A 167 -23.85 11.91 -12.13
N ARG A 168 -24.59 11.37 -11.16
CA ARG A 168 -25.77 11.99 -10.56
C ARG A 168 -25.42 12.48 -9.17
N GLU A 169 -25.73 13.72 -8.86
CA GLU A 169 -25.54 14.23 -7.50
C GLU A 169 -26.59 13.67 -6.54
N PHE A 170 -26.16 13.35 -5.33
CA PHE A 170 -27.06 12.97 -4.25
C PHE A 170 -27.77 14.21 -3.69
N ASP A 171 -29.07 14.07 -3.41
CA ASP A 171 -29.84 15.12 -2.77
C ASP A 171 -29.42 15.32 -1.30
N VAL A 172 -29.81 16.46 -0.73
CA VAL A 172 -29.48 16.81 0.67
C VAL A 172 -30.01 15.77 1.65
N VAL A 173 -31.16 15.16 1.35
CA VAL A 173 -31.79 14.13 2.20
C VAL A 173 -30.94 12.86 2.26
N THR A 174 -30.36 12.44 1.14
CA THR A 174 -29.42 11.32 1.10
C THR A 174 -28.13 11.68 1.80
N LEU A 175 -27.58 12.87 1.55
CA LEU A 175 -26.33 13.31 2.14
C LEU A 175 -26.39 13.46 3.67
N ASP A 176 -27.55 13.79 4.24
CA ASP A 176 -27.73 13.84 5.70
C ASP A 176 -27.66 12.46 6.37
N ARG A 177 -27.86 11.38 5.60
CA ARG A 177 -27.89 9.99 6.11
C ARG A 177 -26.57 9.24 5.94
N VAL A 178 -25.56 9.85 5.31
CA VAL A 178 -24.23 9.27 5.09
C VAL A 178 -23.15 10.09 5.79
N LYS A 179 -22.03 9.45 6.15
CA LYS A 179 -20.80 10.13 6.56
C LYS A 179 -19.99 10.44 5.31
N ARG A 180 -20.17 11.63 4.73
CA ARG A 180 -19.44 12.08 3.54
C ARG A 180 -17.99 12.46 3.87
N ILE A 181 -17.05 11.98 3.07
CA ILE A 181 -15.63 12.31 3.12
C ILE A 181 -15.20 12.74 1.72
N ASP A 182 -14.87 14.02 1.56
CA ASP A 182 -14.31 14.54 0.32
C ASP A 182 -12.78 14.38 0.30
N VAL A 183 -12.31 13.60 -0.67
CA VAL A 183 -10.90 13.22 -0.86
C VAL A 183 -10.33 13.97 -2.06
N GLN A 184 -9.13 14.52 -1.88
CA GLN A 184 -8.35 15.20 -2.91
C GLN A 184 -7.05 14.44 -3.15
N GLU A 185 -6.52 14.59 -4.37
CA GLU A 185 -5.18 14.19 -4.75
C GLU A 185 -4.12 14.93 -3.92
N ASP A 186 -3.07 14.21 -3.54
CA ASP A 186 -1.98 14.75 -2.74
C ASP A 186 -0.72 13.97 -3.11
N TYR A 187 0.22 14.66 -3.78
CA TYR A 187 1.45 14.02 -4.26
C TYR A 187 2.32 13.53 -3.10
N GLN A 188 2.39 14.26 -1.98
CA GLN A 188 3.24 13.88 -0.85
C GLN A 188 2.74 12.57 -0.23
N VAL A 189 1.42 12.45 -0.08
CA VAL A 189 0.80 11.19 0.40
C VAL A 189 1.01 10.06 -0.61
N TRP A 190 0.89 10.33 -1.91
CA TRP A 190 1.14 9.33 -2.93
C TRP A 190 2.62 8.92 -3.00
N LYS A 191 3.56 9.83 -2.74
CA LYS A 191 5.00 9.56 -2.69
C LYS A 191 5.34 8.59 -1.56
N GLU A 192 4.77 8.78 -0.37
CA GLU A 192 4.90 7.81 0.73
C GLU A 192 4.42 6.42 0.32
N TYR A 193 3.26 6.34 -0.35
CA TYR A 193 2.73 5.09 -0.91
C TYR A 193 3.65 4.51 -1.98
N ALA A 194 4.18 5.34 -2.87
CA ALA A 194 5.07 4.94 -3.95
C ALA A 194 6.34 4.29 -3.41
N TYR A 195 6.90 4.84 -2.33
CA TYR A 195 8.02 4.21 -1.63
C TYR A 195 7.63 2.87 -1.02
N GLN A 196 6.50 2.78 -0.30
CA GLN A 196 6.03 1.52 0.29
C GLN A 196 5.75 0.42 -0.75
N ARG A 197 5.36 0.79 -1.97
CA ARG A 197 5.12 -0.17 -3.06
C ARG A 197 6.33 -0.43 -3.93
N GLY A 198 7.45 0.26 -3.70
CA GLY A 198 8.65 0.16 -4.52
C GLY A 198 8.40 0.57 -5.98
N LEU A 199 7.64 1.65 -6.19
CA LEU A 199 7.43 2.20 -7.53
C LEU A 199 8.76 2.70 -8.12
N HIS A 200 8.83 2.69 -9.45
CA HIS A 200 10.01 3.01 -10.22
C HIS A 200 10.51 4.42 -9.90
N SER A 201 11.77 4.53 -9.48
CA SER A 201 12.38 5.77 -8.98
C SER A 201 12.35 6.91 -10.00
N ALA A 202 12.49 6.63 -11.30
CA ALA A 202 12.35 7.67 -12.33
C ALA A 202 11.00 8.40 -12.28
N VAL A 203 9.90 7.71 -11.96
CA VAL A 203 8.57 8.34 -11.84
C VAL A 203 8.53 9.27 -10.63
N ILE A 204 9.03 8.80 -9.48
CA ILE A 204 9.07 9.58 -8.24
C ILE A 204 9.95 10.82 -8.42
N SER A 205 11.18 10.64 -8.92
CA SER A 205 12.11 11.76 -9.13
C SER A 205 11.59 12.77 -10.14
N TYR A 206 10.90 12.33 -11.20
CA TYR A 206 10.25 13.24 -12.14
C TYR A 206 9.17 14.09 -11.46
N LEU A 207 8.31 13.45 -10.66
CA LEU A 207 7.21 14.13 -9.97
C LEU A 207 7.69 15.00 -8.81
N ASP A 208 8.85 14.71 -8.21
CA ASP A 208 9.52 15.62 -7.27
C ASP A 208 9.93 16.94 -7.95
N ILE A 209 10.42 16.86 -9.20
CA ILE A 209 10.79 18.04 -9.99
C ILE A 209 9.53 18.74 -10.53
N ARG A 210 8.49 17.97 -10.90
CA ARG A 210 7.25 18.47 -11.52
C ARG A 210 5.99 17.97 -10.80
N PRO A 211 5.73 18.41 -9.56
CA PRO A 211 4.57 17.94 -8.78
C PRO A 211 3.23 18.29 -9.42
N ASP A 212 3.15 19.40 -10.18
CA ASP A 212 1.96 19.81 -10.94
C ASP A 212 1.53 18.81 -12.03
N ASN A 213 2.41 17.87 -12.41
CA ASN A 213 2.12 16.83 -13.39
C ASN A 213 1.58 15.54 -12.75
N PHE A 214 1.49 15.47 -11.42
CA PHE A 214 1.00 14.30 -10.70
C PHE A 214 -0.44 13.94 -11.07
N TYR A 215 -1.32 14.93 -11.06
CA TYR A 215 -2.74 14.73 -11.35
C TYR A 215 -3.28 15.89 -12.16
N LYS A 216 -3.81 15.61 -13.34
CA LYS A 216 -4.39 16.63 -14.22
C LYS A 216 -5.42 16.03 -15.15
N ILE A 217 -6.56 16.68 -15.28
CA ILE A 217 -7.62 16.30 -16.22
C ILE A 217 -8.05 17.54 -16.98
N GLU A 218 -8.02 17.48 -18.31
CA GLU A 218 -8.31 18.61 -19.19
C GLU A 218 -9.23 18.18 -20.34
N ALA A 219 -10.15 19.06 -20.73
CA ALA A 219 -10.94 18.89 -21.94
C ALA A 219 -10.16 19.41 -23.15
N ALA A 220 -9.99 18.55 -24.16
CA ALA A 220 -9.37 18.87 -25.44
C ALA A 220 -10.36 18.62 -26.60
N ALA A 221 -9.97 19.01 -27.82
CA ALA A 221 -10.81 18.87 -29.00
C ALA A 221 -11.13 17.41 -29.37
N ASP A 222 -10.25 16.47 -28.98
CA ASP A 222 -10.30 15.04 -29.26
C ASP A 222 -10.84 14.19 -28.08
N GLY A 223 -11.13 14.81 -26.94
CA GLY A 223 -11.63 14.11 -25.75
C GLY A 223 -11.08 14.67 -24.45
N LEU A 224 -11.24 13.91 -23.37
CA LEU A 224 -10.59 14.20 -22.09
C LEU A 224 -9.14 13.69 -22.14
N GLN A 225 -8.19 14.55 -21.78
CA GLN A 225 -6.78 14.22 -21.62
C GLN A 225 -6.42 14.22 -20.14
N PHE A 226 -5.64 13.25 -19.69
CA PHE A 226 -5.40 13.09 -18.25
C PHE A 226 -4.05 12.47 -17.88
N ALA A 227 -3.56 12.87 -16.71
CA ALA A 227 -2.53 12.21 -15.93
C ALA A 227 -3.12 11.92 -14.55
N THR A 228 -3.02 10.69 -14.06
CA THR A 228 -3.59 10.30 -12.77
C THR A 228 -2.58 9.50 -11.97
N ALA A 229 -2.77 9.44 -10.65
CA ALA A 229 -1.93 8.65 -9.77
C ALA A 229 -1.86 7.16 -10.20
N ARG A 230 -3.00 6.58 -10.62
CA ARG A 230 -3.06 5.24 -11.22
C ARG A 230 -2.21 5.12 -12.49
N GLY A 231 -2.30 6.09 -13.40
CA GLY A 231 -1.50 6.07 -14.63
C GLY A 231 0.01 6.07 -14.36
N TRP A 232 0.46 6.80 -13.33
CA TRP A 232 1.85 6.78 -12.89
C TRP A 232 2.27 5.45 -12.25
N GLU A 233 1.39 4.85 -11.45
CA GLU A 233 1.61 3.54 -10.84
C GLU A 233 1.73 2.42 -11.90
N ASP A 234 0.80 2.39 -12.86
CA ASP A 234 0.80 1.42 -13.95
C ASP A 234 2.03 1.58 -14.86
N LEU A 235 2.39 2.83 -15.20
CA LEU A 235 3.61 3.12 -15.96
C LEU A 235 4.85 2.66 -15.20
N SER A 236 4.92 2.94 -13.89
CA SER A 236 6.02 2.47 -13.04
C SER A 236 6.19 0.95 -13.10
N ALA A 237 5.10 0.18 -12.98
CA ALA A 237 5.14 -1.27 -13.07
C ALA A 237 5.64 -1.75 -14.44
N LEU A 238 5.22 -1.08 -15.52
CA LEU A 238 5.70 -1.36 -16.86
C LEU A 238 7.20 -1.09 -17.00
N LEU A 239 7.69 0.06 -16.53
CA LEU A 239 9.11 0.43 -16.60
C LEU A 239 9.99 -0.63 -15.95
N THR A 240 9.67 -1.02 -14.71
CA THR A 240 10.41 -2.07 -13.99
C THR A 240 10.43 -3.38 -14.76
N THR A 241 9.31 -3.76 -15.36
CA THR A 241 9.20 -5.01 -16.14
C THR A 241 10.00 -4.93 -17.43
N TYR A 242 9.92 -3.79 -18.14
CA TYR A 242 10.62 -3.59 -19.40
C TYR A 242 12.13 -3.57 -19.20
N GLU A 243 12.61 -2.97 -18.11
CA GLU A 243 14.03 -2.98 -17.77
C GLU A 243 14.53 -4.40 -17.46
N ALA A 244 13.74 -5.21 -16.74
CA ALA A 244 14.08 -6.61 -16.51
C ALA A 244 14.09 -7.47 -17.78
N LEU A 245 13.32 -7.08 -18.80
CA LEU A 245 13.23 -7.75 -20.09
C LEU A 245 14.12 -7.12 -21.19
N ASP A 246 14.88 -6.08 -20.86
CA ASP A 246 15.67 -5.27 -21.80
C ASP A 246 14.86 -4.72 -22.99
N LEU A 247 13.62 -4.29 -22.72
CA LEU A 247 12.72 -3.70 -23.70
C LEU A 247 12.80 -2.17 -23.70
N PRO A 248 12.82 -1.52 -24.88
CA PRO A 248 12.83 -0.07 -24.97
C PRO A 248 11.47 0.51 -24.54
N VAL A 249 11.53 1.68 -23.91
CA VAL A 249 10.36 2.49 -23.57
C VAL A 249 10.47 3.79 -24.33
N ASP A 250 9.58 4.01 -25.28
CA ASP A 250 9.50 5.24 -26.05
C ASP A 250 8.36 6.15 -25.57
N ARG A 251 8.23 7.31 -26.22
CA ARG A 251 7.20 8.29 -25.91
C ARG A 251 5.79 7.77 -26.16
N GLU A 252 5.58 6.89 -27.13
CA GLU A 252 4.26 6.35 -27.43
C GLU A 252 3.81 5.42 -26.31
N VAL A 253 4.71 4.57 -25.82
CA VAL A 253 4.47 3.71 -24.65
C VAL A 253 4.10 4.54 -23.42
N VAL A 254 4.85 5.61 -23.11
CA VAL A 254 4.50 6.51 -22.00
C VAL A 254 3.11 7.13 -22.18
N GLY A 255 2.78 7.54 -23.40
CA GLY A 255 1.49 8.16 -23.73
C GLY A 255 0.27 7.25 -23.58
N GLN A 256 0.45 5.93 -23.57
CA GLN A 256 -0.63 4.96 -23.34
C GLN A 256 -1.17 5.03 -21.90
N TYR A 257 -0.29 5.36 -20.94
CA TYR A 257 -0.61 5.46 -19.51
C TYR A 257 -0.87 6.90 -19.07
N ILE A 258 -0.05 7.83 -19.56
CA ILE A 258 -0.19 9.26 -19.31
C ILE A 258 -0.82 9.90 -20.54
N GLN A 259 -2.14 9.89 -20.60
CA GLN A 259 -2.94 10.35 -21.75
C GLN A 259 -3.06 11.89 -21.84
N LEU A 260 -2.00 12.59 -21.42
CA LEU A 260 -1.84 14.02 -21.54
C LEU A 260 -0.54 14.29 -22.31
N PRO A 261 -0.60 14.52 -23.64
CA PRO A 261 0.57 14.43 -24.53
C PRO A 261 1.77 15.31 -24.15
N ARG A 262 1.54 16.46 -23.50
CA ARG A 262 2.64 17.32 -23.02
C ARG A 262 3.37 16.72 -21.83
N ILE A 263 2.65 16.12 -20.87
CA ILE A 263 3.26 15.47 -19.69
C ILE A 263 3.97 14.18 -20.13
N ALA A 264 3.32 13.37 -20.97
CA ALA A 264 3.96 12.16 -21.51
C ALA A 264 5.27 12.46 -22.26
N LYS A 265 5.29 13.52 -23.07
CA LYS A 265 6.50 13.98 -23.75
C LYS A 265 7.59 14.38 -22.76
N ASP A 266 7.22 15.16 -21.76
CA ASP A 266 8.14 15.70 -20.75
C ASP A 266 8.77 14.56 -19.93
N PHE A 267 7.96 13.60 -19.47
CA PHE A 267 8.44 12.41 -18.78
C PHE A 267 9.32 11.51 -19.66
N ALA A 268 8.95 11.29 -20.93
CA ALA A 268 9.76 10.46 -21.83
C ALA A 268 11.17 11.05 -22.03
N ASN A 269 11.28 12.37 -22.22
CA ASN A 269 12.58 13.05 -22.30
C ASN A 269 13.36 12.96 -20.98
N TYR A 270 12.66 13.12 -19.86
CA TYR A 270 13.28 12.96 -18.54
C TYR A 270 13.81 11.54 -18.33
N LEU A 271 13.08 10.50 -18.75
CA LEU A 271 13.49 9.10 -18.61
C LEU A 271 14.80 8.80 -19.39
N GLU A 272 14.97 9.39 -20.57
CA GLU A 272 16.22 9.30 -21.33
C GLU A 272 17.40 9.93 -20.56
N LEU A 273 17.19 11.11 -19.98
CA LEU A 273 18.18 11.78 -19.14
C LEU A 273 18.48 10.98 -17.87
N TYR A 274 17.46 10.45 -17.22
CA TYR A 274 17.58 9.61 -16.03
C TYR A 274 18.49 8.40 -16.27
N ARG A 275 18.25 7.68 -17.38
CA ARG A 275 19.09 6.55 -17.81
C ARG A 275 20.51 6.98 -18.18
N LYS A 276 20.67 8.15 -18.80
CA LYS A 276 21.98 8.73 -19.07
C LYS A 276 22.74 9.00 -17.77
N TYR A 277 22.11 9.63 -16.77
CA TYR A 277 22.75 9.92 -15.48
C TYR A 277 23.11 8.66 -14.72
N GLN A 278 22.24 7.65 -14.71
CA GLN A 278 22.54 6.34 -14.12
C GLN A 278 23.83 5.73 -14.69
N ARG A 279 24.02 5.80 -16.01
CA ARG A 279 25.21 5.29 -16.71
C ARG A 279 26.45 6.16 -16.51
N VAL A 280 26.31 7.48 -16.51
CA VAL A 280 27.43 8.43 -16.38
C VAL A 280 28.00 8.40 -14.96
N TYR A 281 27.13 8.50 -13.95
CA TYR A 281 27.55 8.51 -12.55
C TYR A 281 27.89 7.11 -12.01
N ARG A 282 27.39 6.06 -12.68
CA ARG A 282 27.51 4.65 -12.27
C ARG A 282 27.15 4.47 -10.81
N VAL A 283 25.89 4.74 -10.52
CA VAL A 283 25.34 4.80 -9.16
C VAL A 283 25.61 3.52 -8.36
N ASP A 284 25.63 2.36 -9.02
CA ASP A 284 25.97 1.07 -8.41
C ASP A 284 27.40 1.03 -7.86
N GLU A 285 28.36 1.68 -8.54
CA GLU A 285 29.74 1.81 -8.04
C GLU A 285 29.78 2.79 -6.85
N ILE A 286 29.01 3.89 -6.90
CA ILE A 286 28.95 4.88 -5.81
C ILE A 286 28.48 4.22 -4.52
N VAL A 287 27.36 3.49 -4.54
CA VAL A 287 26.85 2.80 -3.34
C VAL A 287 27.77 1.67 -2.88
N ALA A 288 28.59 1.11 -3.77
CA ALA A 288 29.63 0.14 -3.43
C ALA A 288 30.92 0.78 -2.87
N GLY A 289 31.00 2.10 -2.76
CA GLY A 289 32.18 2.79 -2.21
C GLY A 289 33.26 3.07 -3.26
N GLN A 290 32.91 3.00 -4.55
CA GLN A 290 33.84 3.08 -5.67
C GLN A 290 33.44 4.24 -6.58
N TRP A 291 34.13 5.38 -6.48
CA TRP A 291 33.97 6.47 -7.42
C TRP A 291 35.28 7.21 -7.66
N GLU A 292 35.38 7.84 -8.83
CA GLU A 292 36.49 8.71 -9.18
C GLU A 292 36.21 10.13 -8.64
N ALA A 293 37.24 10.81 -8.16
CA ALA A 293 37.11 12.20 -7.67
C ALA A 293 36.56 13.16 -8.74
N VAL A 294 36.79 12.84 -10.02
CA VAL A 294 36.22 13.58 -11.17
C VAL A 294 34.69 13.53 -11.13
N ARG A 295 34.07 12.39 -10.84
CA ARG A 295 32.60 12.27 -10.80
C ARG A 295 31.98 13.10 -9.67
N ALA A 296 32.64 13.14 -8.51
CA ALA A 296 32.21 14.01 -7.41
C ALA A 296 32.27 15.49 -7.83
N SER A 297 33.32 15.89 -8.56
CA SER A 297 33.43 17.24 -9.11
C SER A 297 32.40 17.53 -10.20
N GLU A 298 32.10 16.56 -11.07
CA GLU A 298 31.07 16.68 -12.10
C GLU A 298 29.67 16.82 -11.50
N PHE A 299 29.36 16.01 -10.47
CA PHE A 299 28.12 16.15 -9.69
C PHE A 299 28.02 17.53 -9.04
N ALA A 300 29.11 18.02 -8.42
CA ALA A 300 29.14 19.32 -7.77
C ALA A 300 28.81 20.48 -8.73
N ALA A 301 29.32 20.39 -9.97
CA ALA A 301 29.15 21.38 -11.02
C ALA A 301 27.83 21.25 -11.82
N ALA A 302 27.11 20.13 -11.66
CA ALA A 302 25.89 19.86 -12.40
C ALA A 302 24.75 20.84 -12.03
N PRO A 303 23.81 21.10 -12.96
CA PRO A 303 22.58 21.82 -12.65
C PRO A 303 21.77 21.13 -11.54
N PHE A 304 20.97 21.90 -10.80
CA PHE A 304 20.21 21.38 -9.66
C PHE A 304 19.29 20.21 -10.03
N ASP A 305 18.60 20.27 -11.17
CA ASP A 305 17.71 19.20 -11.64
C ASP A 305 18.47 17.88 -11.91
N GLU A 306 19.70 17.96 -12.41
CA GLU A 306 20.58 16.81 -12.60
C GLU A 306 21.03 16.23 -11.26
N LYS A 307 21.42 17.09 -10.32
CA LYS A 307 21.77 16.67 -8.96
C LYS A 307 20.61 15.96 -8.26
N LEU A 308 19.40 16.49 -8.35
CA LEU A 308 18.19 15.85 -7.80
C LEU A 308 17.95 14.48 -8.43
N SER A 309 18.13 14.35 -9.75
CA SER A 309 17.95 13.08 -10.47
C SER A 309 18.96 12.03 -9.99
N VAL A 310 20.22 12.41 -9.81
CA VAL A 310 21.29 11.53 -9.32
C VAL A 310 21.10 11.18 -7.83
N ILE A 311 20.66 12.13 -7.00
CA ILE A 311 20.27 11.86 -5.62
C ILE A 311 19.11 10.87 -5.57
N GLY A 312 18.09 11.04 -6.42
CA GLY A 312 16.96 10.11 -6.55
C GLY A 312 17.41 8.70 -6.93
N LEU A 313 18.37 8.57 -7.86
CA LEU A 313 18.99 7.29 -8.22
C LEU A 313 19.72 6.64 -7.04
N ILE A 314 20.52 7.41 -6.30
CA ILE A 314 21.24 6.92 -5.11
C ILE A 314 20.23 6.46 -4.06
N LEU A 315 19.22 7.28 -3.73
CA LEU A 315 18.15 6.95 -2.79
C LEU A 315 17.39 5.69 -3.19
N SER A 316 17.14 5.47 -4.49
CA SER A 316 16.53 4.23 -5.00
C SER A 316 17.36 3.00 -4.61
N ARG A 317 18.68 3.04 -4.85
CA ARG A 317 19.57 1.91 -4.50
C ARG A 317 19.66 1.69 -2.99
N LEU A 318 19.73 2.76 -2.22
CA LEU A 318 19.73 2.67 -0.75
C LEU A 318 18.42 2.07 -0.23
N SER A 319 17.29 2.47 -0.79
CA SER A 319 15.98 1.91 -0.49
C SER A 319 15.91 0.43 -0.82
N GLU A 320 16.46 -0.01 -1.96
CA GLU A 320 16.51 -1.42 -2.35
C GLU A 320 17.32 -2.26 -1.34
N HIS A 321 18.52 -1.81 -0.95
CA HIS A 321 19.33 -2.49 0.04
C HIS A 321 18.67 -2.50 1.44
N ALA A 322 18.12 -1.37 1.88
CA ALA A 322 17.42 -1.27 3.16
C ALA A 322 16.17 -2.17 3.20
N HIS A 323 15.42 -2.22 2.10
CA HIS A 323 14.27 -3.11 1.98
C HIS A 323 14.68 -4.58 1.99
N ALA A 324 15.77 -4.96 1.31
CA ALA A 324 16.32 -6.31 1.37
C ALA A 324 16.71 -6.70 2.81
N ALA A 325 17.37 -5.79 3.54
CA ALA A 325 17.72 -5.99 4.95
C ALA A 325 16.46 -6.18 5.81
N GLN A 326 15.44 -5.32 5.67
CA GLN A 326 14.18 -5.44 6.40
C GLN A 326 13.45 -6.77 6.12
N ARG A 327 13.41 -7.20 4.87
CA ARG A 327 12.76 -8.47 4.49
C ARG A 327 13.48 -9.67 5.08
N MET A 328 14.82 -9.65 5.09
CA MET A 328 15.63 -10.70 5.71
C MET A 328 15.47 -10.71 7.23
N ASP A 329 15.39 -9.53 7.85
CA ASP A 329 15.13 -9.38 9.28
C ASP A 329 13.76 -9.98 9.68
N ALA A 330 12.68 -9.52 9.03
CA ALA A 330 11.33 -9.99 9.29
C ALA A 330 11.14 -11.49 9.03
N LEU A 331 11.81 -12.05 8.01
CA LEU A 331 11.79 -13.48 7.74
C LEU A 331 12.53 -14.26 8.83
N THR A 332 13.68 -13.76 9.29
CA THR A 332 14.47 -14.42 10.34
C THR A 332 13.72 -14.44 11.68
N ASP A 333 13.04 -13.34 12.02
CA ASP A 333 12.20 -13.26 13.22
C ASP A 333 11.01 -14.22 13.16
N ALA A 334 10.34 -14.32 12.01
CA ALA A 334 9.23 -15.26 11.82
C ALA A 334 9.70 -16.71 11.98
N LEU A 335 10.81 -17.07 11.31
CA LEU A 335 11.40 -18.41 11.43
C LEU A 335 11.87 -18.71 12.86
N TYR A 336 12.41 -17.73 13.59
CA TYR A 336 12.78 -17.91 14.98
C TYR A 336 11.57 -18.21 15.87
N ALA A 337 10.46 -17.49 15.67
CA ALA A 337 9.22 -17.75 16.38
C ALA A 337 8.70 -19.17 16.11
N ASP A 338 8.75 -19.62 14.86
CA ASP A 338 8.33 -20.98 14.48
C ASP A 338 9.26 -22.06 15.05
N LEU A 339 10.58 -21.87 14.99
CA LEU A 339 11.54 -22.80 15.60
C LEU A 339 11.37 -22.88 17.13
N THR A 340 10.94 -21.79 17.77
CA THR A 340 10.60 -21.78 19.20
C THR A 340 9.35 -22.62 19.47
N ARG A 341 8.34 -22.56 18.59
CA ARG A 341 7.15 -23.44 18.65
C ARG A 341 7.55 -24.91 18.45
N VAL A 342 8.42 -25.20 17.48
CA VAL A 342 8.97 -26.56 17.27
C VAL A 342 9.64 -27.05 18.55
N LYS A 343 10.52 -26.25 19.14
CA LYS A 343 11.24 -26.58 20.37
C LYS A 343 10.29 -26.91 21.54
N GLY A 344 9.21 -26.16 21.69
CA GLY A 344 8.17 -26.43 22.69
C GLY A 344 7.43 -27.75 22.46
N ALA A 345 7.23 -28.13 21.20
CA ALA A 345 6.50 -29.34 20.80
C ALA A 345 7.33 -30.63 20.89
N LEU A 346 8.65 -30.55 21.04
CA LEU A 346 9.56 -31.72 21.07
C LEU A 346 9.28 -32.72 22.19
N THR A 347 8.57 -32.29 23.23
CA THR A 347 8.10 -33.18 24.32
C THR A 347 6.98 -34.12 23.89
N THR A 348 6.29 -33.81 22.79
CA THR A 348 5.06 -34.49 22.35
C THR A 348 5.12 -35.04 20.92
N ALA A 349 6.01 -34.51 20.08
CA ALA A 349 6.13 -34.91 18.69
C ALA A 349 7.59 -34.86 18.20
N PRO A 350 7.99 -35.73 17.24
CA PRO A 350 9.25 -35.59 16.53
C PRO A 350 9.36 -34.24 15.81
N VAL A 351 10.60 -33.76 15.63
CA VAL A 351 10.91 -32.49 14.94
C VAL A 351 10.19 -32.37 13.60
N ALA A 352 10.25 -33.42 12.76
CA ALA A 352 9.60 -33.43 11.45
C ALA A 352 8.08 -33.22 11.54
N LYS A 353 7.40 -33.91 12.46
CA LYS A 353 5.94 -33.74 12.66
C LYS A 353 5.59 -32.35 13.17
N ALA A 354 6.42 -31.78 14.06
CA ALA A 354 6.21 -30.43 14.56
C ALA A 354 6.37 -29.38 13.44
N LEU A 355 7.35 -29.55 12.54
CA LEU A 355 7.51 -28.71 11.35
C LEU A 355 6.35 -28.84 10.38
N THR A 356 5.90 -30.07 10.07
CA THR A 356 4.75 -30.30 9.19
C THR A 356 3.50 -29.58 9.72
N ALA A 357 3.23 -29.66 11.03
CA ALA A 357 2.09 -28.96 11.63
C ALA A 357 2.18 -27.44 11.49
N ILE A 358 3.38 -26.85 11.65
CA ILE A 358 3.57 -25.41 11.47
C ILE A 358 3.40 -25.02 9.99
N ILE A 359 3.93 -25.80 9.05
CA ILE A 359 3.77 -25.57 7.61
C ILE A 359 2.29 -25.61 7.23
N GLU A 360 1.52 -26.57 7.75
CA GLU A 360 0.07 -26.66 7.54
C GLU A 360 -0.66 -25.44 8.13
N ASP A 361 -0.32 -25.02 9.35
CA ASP A 361 -0.89 -23.83 9.99
C ASP A 361 -0.64 -22.57 9.15
N ARG A 362 0.60 -22.35 8.70
CA ARG A 362 0.99 -21.19 7.87
C ARG A 362 0.34 -21.23 6.50
N SER A 363 0.19 -22.41 5.90
CA SER A 363 -0.50 -22.58 4.63
C SER A 363 -1.98 -22.24 4.75
N LYS A 364 -2.64 -22.68 5.83
CA LYS A 364 -4.04 -22.30 6.12
C LYS A 364 -4.19 -20.80 6.37
N GLU A 365 -3.26 -20.18 7.10
CA GLU A 365 -3.23 -18.72 7.30
C GLU A 365 -3.14 -17.99 5.96
N LEU A 366 -2.24 -18.44 5.07
CA LEU A 366 -2.05 -17.88 3.74
C LEU A 366 -3.30 -18.03 2.85
N GLU A 367 -3.96 -19.19 2.88
CA GLU A 367 -5.18 -19.45 2.10
C GLU A 367 -6.37 -18.64 2.63
N SER A 368 -6.63 -18.68 3.93
CA SER A 368 -7.74 -17.96 4.56
C SER A 368 -7.58 -16.45 4.37
N GLY A 369 -6.39 -15.91 4.61
CA GLY A 369 -6.11 -14.50 4.45
C GLY A 369 -6.16 -14.00 3.00
N ARG A 370 -5.86 -14.87 2.02
CA ARG A 370 -6.08 -14.57 0.59
C ARG A 370 -7.57 -14.54 0.26
N ALA A 371 -8.35 -15.46 0.81
CA ALA A 371 -9.77 -15.60 0.52
C ALA A 371 -10.62 -14.49 1.17
N SER A 372 -10.19 -13.94 2.30
CA SER A 372 -10.85 -12.87 3.06
C SER A 372 -10.43 -11.45 2.63
N GLY A 373 -9.33 -11.32 1.89
CA GLY A 373 -8.72 -10.02 1.55
C GLY A 373 -7.96 -9.37 2.71
N THR A 374 -7.66 -10.11 3.79
CA THR A 374 -6.96 -9.56 4.98
C THR A 374 -5.43 -9.63 4.89
N LEU A 375 -4.87 -10.25 3.85
CA LEU A 375 -3.42 -10.27 3.60
C LEU A 375 -3.02 -9.25 2.55
N ASP A 376 -2.13 -8.33 2.92
CA ASP A 376 -1.43 -7.48 1.97
C ASP A 376 -0.39 -8.26 1.15
N THR A 377 0.14 -7.62 0.10
CA THR A 377 1.08 -8.24 -0.84
C THR A 377 2.39 -8.65 -0.19
N GLU A 378 2.94 -7.82 0.71
CA GLU A 378 4.25 -8.05 1.31
C GLU A 378 4.18 -9.16 2.36
N ARG A 379 3.13 -9.18 3.19
CA ARG A 379 2.85 -10.27 4.13
C ARG A 379 2.57 -11.58 3.40
N LYS A 380 1.83 -11.55 2.28
CA LYS A 380 1.63 -12.73 1.42
C LYS A 380 2.96 -13.28 0.92
N ARG A 381 3.85 -12.41 0.41
CA ARG A 381 5.18 -12.81 -0.08
C ARG A 381 6.07 -13.35 1.04
N ARG A 382 6.05 -12.71 2.22
CA ARG A 382 6.78 -13.17 3.41
C ARG A 382 6.32 -14.55 3.84
N LEU A 383 5.01 -14.77 4.00
CA LEU A 383 4.45 -16.08 4.37
C LEU A 383 4.84 -17.17 3.36
N GLN A 384 4.86 -16.86 2.06
CA GLN A 384 5.32 -17.82 1.04
C GLN A 384 6.80 -18.16 1.18
N LEU A 385 7.66 -17.18 1.46
CA LEU A 385 9.09 -17.41 1.68
C LEU A 385 9.35 -18.18 2.99
N GLU A 386 8.58 -17.87 4.03
CA GLU A 386 8.60 -18.56 5.33
C GLU A 386 8.24 -20.03 5.17
N ILE A 387 7.12 -20.34 4.49
CA ILE A 387 6.71 -21.72 4.18
C ILE A 387 7.81 -22.44 3.38
N ALA A 388 8.30 -21.83 2.30
CA ALA A 388 9.35 -22.44 1.47
C ALA A 388 10.63 -22.73 2.27
N GLN A 389 11.00 -21.86 3.22
CA GLN A 389 12.18 -22.05 4.06
C GLN A 389 11.95 -23.15 5.11
N LEU A 390 10.75 -23.25 5.69
CA LEU A 390 10.36 -24.34 6.59
C LEU A 390 10.32 -25.68 5.87
N GLU A 391 9.86 -25.73 4.62
CA GLU A 391 9.88 -26.95 3.79
C GLU A 391 11.33 -27.40 3.53
N GLN A 392 12.25 -26.47 3.26
CA GLN A 392 13.68 -26.79 3.15
C GLN A 392 14.24 -27.35 4.46
N TYR A 393 13.84 -26.79 5.60
CA TYR A 393 14.24 -27.28 6.92
C TYR A 393 13.71 -28.69 7.17
N LEU A 394 12.44 -28.95 6.83
CA LEU A 394 11.84 -30.28 6.92
C LEU A 394 12.60 -31.30 6.06
N HIS A 395 12.87 -30.98 4.80
CA HIS A 395 13.61 -31.85 3.90
C HIS A 395 15.04 -32.15 4.43
N ALA A 396 15.71 -31.15 5.02
CA ALA A 396 17.03 -31.35 5.62
C ALA A 396 16.97 -32.34 6.81
N VAL A 397 15.97 -32.21 7.68
CA VAL A 397 15.76 -33.11 8.82
C VAL A 397 15.41 -34.53 8.36
N GLU A 398 14.53 -34.68 7.36
CA GLU A 398 14.14 -35.98 6.82
C GLU A 398 15.30 -36.69 6.10
N HIS A 399 16.17 -35.93 5.43
CA HIS A 399 17.32 -36.49 4.72
C HIS A 399 18.37 -37.09 5.66
N GLU A 400 18.60 -36.48 6.82
CA GLU A 400 19.52 -37.03 7.83
C GLU A 400 18.96 -38.28 8.53
N ASN A 401 17.65 -38.54 8.42
CA ASN A 401 16.98 -39.77 8.85
C ASN A 401 17.27 -40.16 10.31
N GLU A 402 17.42 -39.15 11.19
CA GLU A 402 17.82 -39.33 12.59
C GLU A 402 16.58 -39.39 13.50
N SER A 403 16.47 -40.44 14.31
CA SER A 403 15.35 -40.64 15.25
C SER A 403 15.48 -39.86 16.56
N ASP A 404 16.63 -39.23 16.79
CA ASP A 404 16.93 -38.43 17.97
C ASP A 404 16.51 -36.97 17.75
N ASN A 405 15.53 -36.51 18.54
CA ASN A 405 14.99 -35.16 18.45
C ASN A 405 16.04 -34.07 18.70
N ASP A 406 17.03 -34.31 19.57
CA ASP A 406 18.05 -33.31 19.87
C ASP A 406 18.98 -33.09 18.67
N LYS A 407 19.39 -34.18 18.02
CA LYS A 407 20.22 -34.12 16.80
C LYS A 407 19.44 -33.56 15.61
N ALA A 408 18.19 -33.97 15.42
CA ALA A 408 17.32 -33.41 14.39
C ALA A 408 17.10 -31.89 14.60
N PHE A 409 17.05 -31.43 15.85
CA PHE A 409 16.98 -30.01 16.16
C PHE A 409 18.31 -29.27 15.93
N ASP A 410 19.46 -29.94 16.05
CA ASP A 410 20.77 -29.36 15.71
C ASP A 410 20.92 -29.11 14.19
N VAL A 411 20.28 -29.93 13.34
CA VAL A 411 20.16 -29.65 11.90
C VAL A 411 19.44 -28.33 11.67
N LEU A 412 18.31 -28.11 12.36
CA LEU A 412 17.56 -26.86 12.29
C LEU A 412 18.37 -25.68 12.79
N ARG A 413 19.13 -25.85 13.87
CA ARG A 413 20.04 -24.80 14.38
C ARG A 413 21.10 -24.43 13.35
N THR A 414 21.65 -25.40 12.63
CA THR A 414 22.63 -25.17 11.57
C THR A 414 22.01 -24.42 10.39
N GLN A 415 20.85 -24.86 9.91
CA GLN A 415 20.12 -24.20 8.83
C GLN A 415 19.67 -22.78 9.20
N PHE A 416 19.21 -22.58 10.43
CA PHE A 416 18.88 -21.26 10.96
C PHE A 416 20.13 -20.38 11.10
N GLY A 417 21.28 -20.94 11.45
CA GLY A 417 22.57 -20.23 11.45
C GLY A 417 22.96 -19.69 10.08
N ALA A 418 22.67 -20.43 8.99
CA ALA A 418 22.86 -19.91 7.63
C ALA A 418 21.90 -18.75 7.32
N GLN A 419 20.66 -18.80 7.82
CA GLN A 419 19.69 -17.73 7.67
C GLN A 419 20.11 -16.46 8.42
N THR A 420 20.63 -16.58 9.65
CA THR A 420 21.13 -15.41 10.41
C THR A 420 22.36 -14.79 9.76
N ALA A 421 23.22 -15.60 9.10
CA ALA A 421 24.35 -15.09 8.32
C ALA A 421 23.88 -14.26 7.11
N LYS A 422 22.87 -14.74 6.35
CA LYS A 422 22.27 -13.96 5.24
C LYS A 422 21.65 -12.65 5.71
N ARG A 423 20.99 -12.65 6.87
CA ARG A 423 20.48 -11.43 7.52
C ARG A 423 21.61 -10.46 7.82
N ALA A 424 22.70 -10.93 8.45
CA ALA A 424 23.84 -10.09 8.79
C ALA A 424 24.48 -9.47 7.55
N GLU A 425 24.70 -10.25 6.49
CA GLU A 425 25.24 -9.77 5.21
C GLU A 425 24.35 -8.68 4.58
N SER A 426 23.03 -8.88 4.59
CA SER A 426 22.08 -7.90 4.03
C SER A 426 22.08 -6.60 4.82
N VAL A 427 22.13 -6.68 6.15
CA VAL A 427 22.22 -5.49 7.04
C VAL A 427 23.54 -4.76 6.80
N THR A 428 24.67 -5.48 6.76
CA THR A 428 25.99 -4.88 6.50
C THR A 428 26.04 -4.19 5.14
N THR A 429 25.50 -4.81 4.10
CA THR A 429 25.46 -4.23 2.75
C THR A 429 24.66 -2.92 2.73
N ALA A 430 23.49 -2.90 3.38
CA ALA A 430 22.67 -1.69 3.48
C ALA A 430 23.41 -0.57 4.23
N GLY A 431 24.05 -0.88 5.36
CA GLY A 431 24.84 0.09 6.13
C GLY A 431 26.02 0.67 5.35
N GLN A 432 26.83 -0.20 4.72
CA GLN A 432 27.93 0.23 3.88
C GLN A 432 27.46 1.12 2.73
N SER A 433 26.34 0.77 2.09
CA SER A 433 25.81 1.59 1.00
C SER A 433 25.38 2.98 1.45
N LEU A 434 24.77 3.11 2.63
CA LEU A 434 24.42 4.39 3.23
C LEU A 434 25.67 5.23 3.53
N ASP A 435 26.66 4.64 4.20
CA ASP A 435 27.91 5.33 4.55
C ASP A 435 28.67 5.81 3.29
N ASN A 436 28.71 4.97 2.26
CA ASN A 436 29.33 5.30 0.97
C ASN A 436 28.59 6.44 0.26
N ALA A 437 27.25 6.46 0.30
CA ALA A 437 26.46 7.54 -0.29
C ALA A 437 26.69 8.88 0.43
N PHE A 438 26.75 8.87 1.77
CA PHE A 438 27.11 10.07 2.53
C PHE A 438 28.52 10.55 2.19
N ALA A 439 29.51 9.65 2.14
CA ALA A 439 30.88 10.00 1.80
C ALA A 439 31.00 10.60 0.38
N PHE A 440 30.24 10.08 -0.59
CA PHE A 440 30.18 10.65 -1.94
C PHE A 440 29.61 12.07 -1.92
N LEU A 441 28.48 12.30 -1.24
CA LEU A 441 27.83 13.61 -1.17
C LEU A 441 28.65 14.64 -0.36
N GLU A 442 29.30 14.20 0.71
CA GLU A 442 30.24 15.02 1.49
C GLU A 442 31.40 15.49 0.62
N GLN A 443 32.01 14.58 -0.16
CA GLN A 443 33.09 14.93 -1.07
C GLN A 443 32.63 15.87 -2.19
N ALA A 444 31.44 15.64 -2.73
CA ALA A 444 30.96 16.38 -3.90
C ALA A 444 30.41 17.77 -3.53
N THR A 445 29.63 17.87 -2.45
CA THR A 445 28.87 19.08 -2.13
C THR A 445 29.06 19.59 -0.70
N GLY A 446 29.66 18.81 0.19
CA GLY A 446 29.79 19.17 1.61
C GLY A 446 28.42 19.30 2.30
N GLU A 447 28.32 20.26 3.23
CA GLU A 447 27.06 20.63 3.90
C GLU A 447 26.25 21.59 3.01
N SER A 448 25.58 21.02 2.02
CA SER A 448 24.80 21.74 1.01
C SER A 448 23.29 21.48 1.15
N GLN A 449 22.46 22.24 0.41
CA GLN A 449 21.03 21.98 0.32
C GLN A 449 20.73 20.56 -0.19
N GLU A 450 21.59 20.03 -1.06
CA GLU A 450 21.54 18.67 -1.58
C GLU A 450 21.70 17.61 -0.48
N MET A 451 22.61 17.83 0.49
CA MET A 451 22.77 16.96 1.64
C MET A 451 21.52 16.97 2.54
N VAL A 452 20.91 18.15 2.75
CA VAL A 452 19.67 18.27 3.53
C VAL A 452 18.52 17.52 2.88
N LEU A 453 18.36 17.68 1.56
CA LEU A 453 17.34 16.99 0.78
C LEU A 453 17.55 15.47 0.84
N PHE A 454 18.78 15.00 0.65
CA PHE A 454 19.13 13.59 0.77
C PHE A 454 18.77 13.02 2.15
N ALA A 455 19.16 13.69 3.24
CA ALA A 455 18.85 13.26 4.61
C ALA A 455 17.33 13.25 4.89
N THR A 456 16.61 14.25 4.38
CA THR A 456 15.14 14.34 4.51
C THR A 456 14.46 13.17 3.81
N GLU A 457 14.87 12.86 2.57
CA GLU A 457 14.30 11.76 1.79
C GLU A 457 14.61 10.38 2.39
N LEU A 458 15.78 10.21 3.02
CA LEU A 458 16.10 8.99 3.78
C LEU A 458 15.12 8.73 4.93
N THR A 459 14.58 9.78 5.56
CA THR A 459 13.55 9.64 6.60
C THR A 459 12.13 9.51 6.06
N ALA A 460 11.86 10.07 4.88
CA ALA A 460 10.56 9.97 4.23
C ALA A 460 10.31 8.55 3.67
N ASN A 461 11.37 7.87 3.23
CA ASN A 461 11.28 6.50 2.76
C ASN A 461 11.24 5.50 3.96
N PRO A 462 10.21 4.64 4.04
CA PRO A 462 9.98 3.76 5.18
C PRO A 462 11.08 2.72 5.38
N TYR A 463 11.76 2.29 4.32
CA TYR A 463 12.78 1.23 4.39
C TYR A 463 14.09 1.78 4.93
N THR A 464 14.54 2.92 4.42
CA THR A 464 15.73 3.61 4.93
C THR A 464 15.49 4.14 6.33
N ALA A 465 14.30 4.67 6.63
CA ALA A 465 13.91 5.07 7.99
C ALA A 465 13.94 3.89 8.97
N TRP A 466 13.38 2.74 8.57
CA TRP A 466 13.46 1.50 9.36
C TRP A 466 14.92 1.08 9.62
N TYR A 467 15.77 1.14 8.60
CA TYR A 467 17.19 0.79 8.76
C TYR A 467 17.90 1.72 9.75
N ILE A 468 17.73 3.04 9.58
CA ILE A 468 18.34 4.05 10.46
C ILE A 468 17.85 3.85 11.91
N GLN A 469 16.56 3.54 12.11
CA GLN A 469 15.99 3.36 13.43
C GLN A 469 16.48 2.08 14.13
N ASN A 470 16.61 0.96 13.41
CA ASN A 470 16.87 -0.36 14.01
C ASN A 470 18.35 -0.77 13.96
N CYS A 471 19.10 -0.33 12.95
CA CYS A 471 20.51 -0.67 12.76
C CYS A 471 21.45 0.50 13.07
N GLY A 472 20.96 1.74 12.98
CA GLY A 472 21.76 2.95 13.16
C GLY A 472 22.56 3.34 11.91
N CYS A 473 22.82 4.64 11.76
CA CYS A 473 23.74 5.18 10.74
C CYS A 473 24.44 6.43 11.30
N GLU A 474 25.73 6.30 11.61
CA GLU A 474 26.50 7.39 12.23
C GLU A 474 26.60 8.62 11.33
N ALA A 475 26.79 8.42 10.02
CA ALA A 475 26.86 9.50 9.04
C ALA A 475 25.56 10.32 9.04
N TYR A 476 24.39 9.64 9.02
CA TYR A 476 23.10 10.31 9.10
C TYR A 476 22.94 11.12 10.40
N PHE A 477 23.29 10.55 11.56
CA PHE A 477 23.15 11.26 12.85
C PHE A 477 24.06 12.49 12.95
N ARG A 478 25.26 12.42 12.37
CA ARG A 478 26.20 13.55 12.29
C ARG A 478 25.59 14.73 11.53
N HIS A 479 25.04 14.48 10.35
CA HIS A 479 24.41 15.50 9.50
C HIS A 479 23.11 16.05 10.09
N ASN A 480 22.28 15.19 10.69
CA ASN A 480 21.04 15.63 11.32
C ASN A 480 21.27 16.49 12.58
N GLN A 481 22.31 16.19 13.37
CA GLN A 481 22.72 17.06 14.46
C GLN A 481 23.23 18.42 13.94
N ALA A 482 24.10 18.43 12.93
CA ALA A 482 24.59 19.66 12.32
C ALA A 482 23.45 20.56 11.83
N LEU A 483 22.44 19.96 11.19
CA LEU A 483 21.21 20.63 10.75
C LEU A 483 20.43 21.30 11.89
N LEU A 484 20.21 20.59 13.01
CA LEU A 484 19.55 21.15 14.19
C LEU A 484 20.33 22.32 14.79
N PHE A 485 21.66 22.25 14.79
CA PHE A 485 22.51 23.33 15.30
C PHE A 485 22.52 24.55 14.39
N ASP A 486 22.53 24.38 13.06
CA ASP A 486 22.49 25.48 12.10
C ASP A 486 21.14 26.19 12.07
N ASP A 487 20.02 25.47 12.21
CA ASP A 487 18.69 26.07 12.37
C ASP A 487 18.60 26.91 13.65
N THR A 488 19.21 26.43 14.72
CA THR A 488 19.26 27.14 16.01
C THR A 488 20.14 28.39 15.89
N ARG A 489 21.29 28.28 15.21
CA ARG A 489 22.21 29.39 14.97
C ARG A 489 21.62 30.46 14.05
N SER A 490 20.90 30.05 13.01
CA SER A 490 20.19 30.93 12.07
C SER A 490 19.09 31.71 12.80
N LYS A 491 18.28 31.05 13.64
CA LYS A 491 17.28 31.72 14.50
C LYS A 491 17.91 32.73 15.46
N ILE A 492 19.03 32.39 16.10
CA ILE A 492 19.75 33.30 17.01
C ILE A 492 20.31 34.51 16.24
N LEU A 493 20.85 34.31 15.03
CA LEU A 493 21.35 35.42 14.20
C LEU A 493 20.21 36.34 13.73
N ASP A 494 19.07 35.79 13.35
CA ASP A 494 17.86 36.53 13.00
C ASP A 494 17.31 37.34 14.18
N GLU A 495 17.33 36.77 15.40
CA GLU A 495 16.95 37.47 16.62
C GLU A 495 17.91 38.62 16.96
N ILE A 496 19.23 38.41 16.82
CA ILE A 496 20.24 39.45 17.00
C ILE A 496 20.08 40.56 15.96
N GLN A 497 19.76 40.22 14.72
CA GLN A 497 19.58 41.18 13.64
C GLN A 497 18.31 42.01 13.85
N LYS A 498 17.19 41.38 14.24
CA LYS A 498 15.95 42.06 14.65
C LYS A 498 16.16 42.98 15.85
N ALA A 499 16.96 42.54 16.84
CA ALA A 499 17.32 43.38 18.00
C ALA A 499 18.16 44.61 17.59
N LYS A 500 19.06 44.46 16.62
CA LYS A 500 19.87 45.58 16.09
C LYS A 500 19.09 46.54 15.20
N THR A 501 17.96 46.14 14.62
CA THR A 501 17.13 47.02 13.76
C THR A 501 16.13 47.85 14.58
N ASN A 502 15.92 47.51 15.85
CA ASN A 502 15.02 48.20 16.79
C ASN A 502 15.76 49.13 17.78
N THR A 503 17.03 49.42 17.52
CA THR A 503 17.84 50.48 18.17
C THR A 503 18.31 51.44 17.09
#